data_AF-A0A0E3B885-F1
#
_entry.id   AF-A0A0E3B885-F1
#
_cell.length_a   1.000
_cell.length_b   1.000
_cell.length_c   1.000
_cell.angle_alpha   90.00
_cell.angle_beta   90.00
_cell.angle_gamma   90.00
#
_symmetry.space_group_name_H-M   'P 1'
#
loop_
_entity.id
_entity.type
_entity.pdbx_description
1 polymer ?
#
loop_
_entity_poly.entity_id
_entity_poly.type
_entity_poly.pdbx_seq_one_letter_code
_entity_poly.pdbx_strand_id
1 'polypeptide(L)'
;MSFVGDLIGDVFGGITGANQAAEGADKAAAAQEQAAREANKLTKDMYDQNRADMAPWREAGMGTLSQLVAGLQPGGDFNRSFTMNDFQADPGYAFRQSEGQKTIDNSAAARGSSLSGATLKALNRFGQDTASNEFQNSYNRWNNDMSNRFNRLSGVAGTGQTATQNIASQGQQTAQTMGQNVTGAGNARASGYIAQGNTVGNTFGSLAGLAGGAGMLGWKPFK
;
A
#
# COMPACT_ATOMS: atom_id res chain seq x y z
N MET A 1 52.39 -31.11 61.45
CA MET A 1 52.97 -31.13 60.10
C MET A 1 51.84 -31.35 59.11
N SER A 2 51.83 -30.61 57.99
CA SER A 2 51.20 -30.98 56.69
C SER A 2 49.67 -31.03 56.66
N PHE A 3 48.89 -30.43 55.75
CA PHE A 3 49.01 -29.49 54.62
C PHE A 3 47.54 -29.03 54.40
N VAL A 4 47.20 -27.74 54.42
CA VAL A 4 46.96 -26.94 53.20
C VAL A 4 46.44 -27.80 52.05
N GLY A 5 45.10 -27.92 51.91
CA GLY A 5 44.52 -28.88 50.97
C GLY A 5 43.30 -28.46 50.16
N ASP A 6 42.61 -27.32 50.42
CA ASP A 6 41.32 -27.11 49.73
C ASP A 6 40.88 -25.67 49.43
N LEU A 7 41.79 -24.69 49.48
CA LEU A 7 41.42 -23.28 49.19
C LEU A 7 41.98 -22.74 47.86
N ILE A 8 42.54 -23.59 46.99
CA ILE A 8 43.13 -23.18 45.70
C ILE A 8 42.31 -23.68 44.49
N GLY A 9 41.32 -24.56 44.70
CA GLY A 9 40.49 -25.12 43.62
C GLY A 9 39.39 -24.18 43.08
N ASP A 10 38.91 -23.22 43.88
CA ASP A 10 37.66 -22.49 43.56
C ASP A 10 37.88 -21.16 42.82
N VAL A 11 39.11 -20.65 42.77
CA VAL A 11 39.43 -19.38 42.07
C VAL A 11 39.74 -19.61 40.59
N PHE A 12 40.17 -20.81 40.20
CA PHE A 12 40.43 -21.14 38.79
C PHE A 12 39.16 -21.49 37.99
N GLY A 13 38.08 -21.90 38.66
CA GLY A 13 36.77 -22.17 38.05
C GLY A 13 35.95 -20.91 37.73
N GLY A 14 36.18 -19.81 38.46
CA GLY A 14 35.45 -18.54 38.27
C GLY A 14 35.82 -17.79 37.00
N ILE A 15 37.10 -17.81 36.60
CA ILE A 15 37.58 -17.13 35.37
C ILE A 15 37.20 -17.94 34.13
N THR A 16 37.28 -19.27 34.19
CA THR A 16 36.84 -20.15 33.10
C THR A 16 35.32 -20.16 32.95
N GLY A 17 34.56 -20.14 34.05
CA GLY A 17 33.10 -19.99 34.04
C GLY A 17 32.62 -18.62 33.56
N ALA A 18 33.31 -17.53 33.92
CA ALA A 18 32.99 -16.18 33.43
C ALA A 18 33.28 -16.01 31.92
N ASN A 19 34.39 -16.58 31.43
CA ASN A 19 34.71 -16.58 30.00
C ASN A 19 33.74 -17.47 29.21
N GLN A 20 33.33 -18.63 29.73
CA GLN A 20 32.32 -19.48 29.11
C GLN A 20 30.92 -18.84 29.13
N ALA A 21 30.56 -18.13 30.22
CA ALA A 21 29.30 -17.39 30.30
C ALA A 21 29.27 -16.18 29.35
N ALA A 22 30.40 -15.48 29.18
CA ALA A 22 30.55 -14.40 28.21
C ALA A 22 30.48 -14.92 26.76
N GLU A 23 31.18 -16.02 26.44
CA GLU A 23 31.13 -16.62 25.11
C GLU A 23 29.74 -17.20 24.78
N GLY A 24 29.05 -17.75 25.77
CA GLY A 24 27.65 -18.17 25.66
C GLY A 24 26.70 -17.00 25.42
N ALA A 25 26.90 -15.87 26.11
CA ALA A 25 26.13 -14.65 25.91
C ALA A 25 26.36 -14.02 24.52
N ASP A 26 27.60 -14.00 24.03
CA ASP A 26 27.93 -13.52 22.69
C ASP A 26 27.32 -14.41 21.60
N LYS A 27 27.38 -15.75 21.75
CA LYS A 27 26.72 -16.69 20.84
C LYS A 27 25.20 -16.53 20.86
N ALA A 28 24.60 -16.32 22.03
CA ALA A 28 23.16 -16.08 22.16
C ALA A 28 22.74 -14.74 21.51
N ALA A 29 23.51 -13.68 21.71
CA ALA A 29 23.27 -12.38 21.08
C ALA A 29 23.42 -12.47 19.54
N ALA A 30 24.42 -13.20 19.04
CA ALA A 30 24.60 -13.45 17.62
C ALA A 30 23.43 -14.27 17.02
N ALA A 31 22.96 -15.30 17.72
CA ALA A 31 21.80 -16.08 17.30
C ALA A 31 20.50 -15.25 17.27
N GLN A 32 20.28 -14.38 18.27
CA GLN A 32 19.14 -13.47 18.31
C GLN A 32 19.19 -12.42 17.19
N GLU A 33 20.38 -11.89 16.88
CA GLU A 33 20.55 -10.98 15.76
C GLU A 33 20.31 -11.66 14.41
N GLN A 34 20.79 -12.90 14.23
CA GLN A 34 20.51 -13.69 13.04
C GLN A 34 19.01 -13.94 12.89
N ALA A 35 18.33 -14.40 13.95
CA ALA A 35 16.89 -14.62 13.93
C ALA A 35 16.12 -13.34 13.60
N ALA A 36 16.51 -12.19 14.18
CA ALA A 36 15.90 -10.90 13.86
C ALA A 36 16.13 -10.49 12.40
N ARG A 37 17.32 -10.74 11.84
CA ARG A 37 17.62 -10.50 10.42
C ARG A 37 16.77 -11.36 9.50
N GLU A 38 16.65 -12.67 9.79
CA GLU A 38 15.84 -13.60 9.00
C GLU A 38 14.35 -13.26 9.09
N ALA A 39 13.84 -12.93 10.28
CA ALA A 39 12.47 -12.49 10.48
C ALA A 39 12.17 -11.19 9.71
N ASN A 40 13.10 -10.22 9.75
CA ASN A 40 12.97 -8.98 8.99
C ASN A 40 13.01 -9.22 7.48
N LYS A 41 13.87 -10.13 7.02
CA LYS A 41 13.93 -10.52 5.61
C LYS A 41 12.60 -11.13 5.17
N LEU A 42 12.08 -12.13 5.89
CA LEU A 42 10.80 -12.75 5.58
C LEU A 42 9.65 -11.71 5.56
N THR A 43 9.60 -10.83 6.56
CA THR A 43 8.57 -9.78 6.64
C THR A 43 8.66 -8.82 5.45
N LYS A 44 9.88 -8.47 5.03
CA LYS A 44 10.11 -7.64 3.85
C LYS A 44 9.72 -8.37 2.57
N ASP A 45 10.10 -9.64 2.41
CA ASP A 45 9.78 -10.44 1.23
C ASP A 45 8.25 -10.60 1.07
N MET A 46 7.53 -10.86 2.17
CA MET A 46 6.06 -10.88 2.16
C MET A 46 5.45 -9.53 1.77
N TYR A 47 6.00 -8.42 2.29
CA TYR A 47 5.55 -7.08 1.93
C TYR A 47 5.79 -6.77 0.44
N ASP A 48 6.96 -7.12 -0.08
CA ASP A 48 7.31 -6.92 -1.48
C ASP A 48 6.42 -7.77 -2.40
N GLN A 49 6.14 -9.02 -2.02
CA GLN A 49 5.19 -9.88 -2.74
C GLN A 49 3.79 -9.25 -2.76
N ASN A 50 3.27 -8.79 -1.61
CA ASN A 50 1.98 -8.11 -1.54
C ASN A 50 1.95 -6.83 -2.40
N ARG A 51 3.08 -6.09 -2.47
CA ARG A 51 3.20 -4.92 -3.37
C ARG A 51 3.16 -5.30 -4.84
N ALA A 52 3.78 -6.41 -5.21
CA ALA A 52 3.80 -6.94 -6.57
C ALA A 52 2.41 -7.46 -6.98
N ASP A 53 1.76 -8.23 -6.12
CA ASP A 53 0.42 -8.79 -6.37
C ASP A 53 -0.64 -7.69 -6.53
N MET A 54 -0.48 -6.58 -5.79
CA MET A 54 -1.36 -5.42 -5.89
C MET A 54 -0.94 -4.43 -6.99
N ALA A 55 0.19 -4.63 -7.69
CA ALA A 55 0.65 -3.71 -8.73
C ALA A 55 -0.35 -3.55 -9.89
N PRO A 56 -0.95 -4.61 -10.46
CA PRO A 56 -1.89 -4.47 -11.58
C PRO A 56 -3.12 -3.62 -11.21
N TRP A 57 -3.63 -3.75 -9.99
CA TRP A 57 -4.77 -2.96 -9.50
C TRP A 57 -4.42 -1.49 -9.32
N ARG A 58 -3.21 -1.20 -8.82
CA ARG A 58 -2.71 0.17 -8.71
C ARG A 58 -2.49 0.81 -10.07
N GLU A 59 -1.87 0.09 -11.00
CA GLU A 59 -1.62 0.56 -12.36
C GLU A 59 -2.93 0.82 -13.10
N ALA A 60 -3.88 -0.11 -13.03
CA ALA A 60 -5.21 0.06 -13.62
C ALA A 60 -5.92 1.29 -13.04
N GLY A 61 -5.91 1.45 -11.72
CA GLY A 61 -6.51 2.62 -11.05
C GLY A 61 -5.82 3.93 -11.38
N MET A 62 -4.48 3.95 -11.53
CA MET A 62 -3.74 5.14 -11.97
C MET A 62 -4.07 5.51 -13.43
N GLY A 63 -4.18 4.50 -14.30
CA GLY A 63 -4.58 4.71 -15.69
C GLY A 63 -5.99 5.29 -15.80
N THR A 64 -6.97 4.75 -15.07
CA THR A 64 -8.33 5.33 -15.08
C THR A 64 -8.41 6.67 -14.37
N LEU A 65 -7.61 6.89 -13.32
CA LEU A 65 -7.50 8.20 -12.66
C LEU A 65 -6.99 9.27 -13.63
N SER A 66 -6.00 8.97 -14.48
CA SER A 66 -5.55 9.93 -15.50
C SER A 66 -6.66 10.29 -16.50
N GLN A 67 -7.50 9.33 -16.89
CA GLN A 67 -8.65 9.57 -17.77
C GLN A 67 -9.74 10.40 -17.09
N LEU A 68 -10.00 10.15 -15.80
CA LEU A 68 -10.93 10.96 -15.00
C LEU A 68 -10.44 12.40 -14.88
N VAL A 69 -9.18 12.59 -14.53
CA VAL A 69 -8.60 13.93 -14.39
C VAL A 69 -8.69 14.68 -15.72
N ALA A 70 -8.31 14.04 -16.83
CA ALA A 70 -8.41 14.65 -18.16
C ALA A 70 -9.86 14.97 -18.55
N GLY A 71 -10.80 14.06 -18.25
CA GLY A 71 -12.22 14.26 -18.54
C GLY A 71 -12.89 15.33 -17.70
N LEU A 72 -12.38 15.62 -16.50
CA LEU A 72 -12.89 16.65 -15.58
C LEU A 72 -12.31 18.05 -15.83
N GLN A 73 -11.22 18.16 -16.60
CA GLN A 73 -10.68 19.46 -16.99
C GLN A 73 -11.73 20.27 -17.78
N PRO A 74 -11.64 21.62 -17.81
CA PRO A 74 -12.52 22.43 -18.63
C PRO A 74 -12.51 21.96 -20.09
N GLY A 75 -13.70 21.65 -20.64
CA GLY A 75 -13.85 21.12 -22.00
C GLY A 75 -13.57 19.62 -22.15
N GLY A 76 -13.19 18.92 -21.07
CA GLY A 76 -13.09 17.47 -21.04
C GLY A 76 -14.46 16.79 -21.15
N ASP A 77 -14.43 15.49 -21.48
CA ASP A 77 -15.63 14.70 -21.76
C ASP A 77 -16.68 14.71 -20.64
N PHE A 78 -16.29 14.91 -19.38
CA PHE A 78 -17.19 14.93 -18.21
C PHE A 78 -17.55 16.34 -17.75
N ASN A 79 -16.98 17.39 -18.35
CA ASN A 79 -17.14 18.77 -17.94
C ASN A 79 -17.44 19.70 -19.14
N ARG A 80 -18.12 19.15 -20.15
CA ARG A 80 -18.58 19.90 -21.33
C ARG A 80 -20.10 19.81 -21.46
N SER A 81 -20.69 20.80 -22.11
CA SER A 81 -22.12 20.77 -22.44
C SER A 81 -22.39 19.90 -23.66
N PHE A 82 -23.63 19.41 -23.76
CA PHE A 82 -24.14 18.78 -24.97
C PHE A 82 -24.20 19.79 -26.11
N THR A 83 -23.74 19.40 -27.30
CA THR A 83 -23.64 20.27 -28.48
C THR A 83 -24.40 19.69 -29.67
N MET A 84 -24.59 20.51 -30.71
CA MET A 84 -25.20 20.05 -31.97
C MET A 84 -24.35 18.95 -32.65
N ASN A 85 -23.03 18.95 -32.46
CA ASN A 85 -22.16 17.90 -32.99
C ASN A 85 -22.45 16.55 -32.31
N ASP A 86 -22.73 16.55 -31.00
CA ASP A 86 -23.11 15.32 -30.27
C ASP A 86 -24.44 14.78 -30.76
N PHE A 87 -25.39 15.67 -31.03
CA PHE A 87 -26.69 15.32 -31.60
C PHE A 87 -26.56 14.67 -32.99
N GLN A 88 -25.72 15.25 -33.86
CA GLN A 88 -25.49 14.70 -35.20
C GLN A 88 -24.72 13.37 -35.18
N ALA A 89 -23.85 13.19 -34.18
CA ALA A 89 -23.11 11.95 -33.97
C ALA A 89 -23.96 10.84 -33.34
N ASP A 90 -25.17 11.14 -32.85
CA ASP A 90 -26.06 10.16 -32.24
C ASP A 90 -26.51 9.11 -33.29
N PRO A 91 -26.26 7.80 -33.06
CA PRO A 91 -26.67 6.76 -34.02
C PRO A 91 -28.19 6.70 -34.24
N GLY A 92 -28.97 7.07 -33.23
CA GLY A 92 -30.43 7.16 -33.32
C GLY A 92 -30.90 8.32 -34.19
N TYR A 93 -30.12 9.40 -34.31
CA TYR A 93 -30.38 10.48 -35.25
C TYR A 93 -30.28 9.98 -36.69
N ALA A 94 -29.19 9.28 -37.05
CA ALA A 94 -29.01 8.71 -38.39
C ALA A 94 -30.11 7.70 -38.75
N PHE A 95 -30.45 6.81 -37.81
CA PHE A 95 -31.55 5.86 -37.99
C PHE A 95 -32.88 6.57 -38.25
N ARG A 96 -33.24 7.57 -37.43
CA ARG A 96 -34.52 8.29 -37.57
C ARG A 96 -34.57 9.18 -38.79
N GLN A 97 -33.46 9.76 -39.22
CA GLN A 97 -33.39 10.48 -40.50
C GLN A 97 -33.72 9.54 -41.66
N SER A 98 -33.16 8.32 -41.66
CA SER A 98 -33.44 7.32 -42.70
C SER A 98 -34.91 6.84 -42.70
N GLU A 99 -35.50 6.62 -41.53
CA GLU A 99 -36.91 6.20 -41.41
C GLU A 99 -37.89 7.34 -41.73
N GLY A 100 -37.53 8.58 -41.38
CA GLY A 100 -38.26 9.78 -41.77
C GLY A 100 -38.30 9.94 -43.29
N GLN A 101 -37.16 9.77 -43.96
CA GLN A 101 -37.09 9.83 -45.42
C GLN A 101 -37.98 8.77 -46.08
N LYS A 102 -37.90 7.51 -45.63
CA LYS A 102 -38.78 6.43 -46.13
C LYS A 102 -40.26 6.73 -45.93
N THR A 103 -40.63 7.31 -44.79
CA THR A 103 -42.03 7.67 -44.51
C THR A 103 -42.53 8.77 -45.45
N ILE A 104 -41.70 9.77 -45.72
CA ILE A 104 -42.00 10.84 -46.67
C ILE A 104 -42.13 10.26 -48.08
N ASP A 105 -41.18 9.44 -48.52
CA ASP A 105 -41.18 8.80 -49.84
C ASP A 105 -42.43 7.93 -50.03
N ASN A 106 -42.77 7.11 -49.03
CA ASN A 106 -43.98 6.30 -49.03
C ASN A 106 -45.26 7.17 -49.05
N SER A 107 -45.28 8.28 -48.33
CA SER A 107 -46.44 9.20 -48.30
C SER A 107 -46.62 9.98 -49.60
N ALA A 108 -45.52 10.33 -50.26
CA ALA A 108 -45.51 11.01 -51.55
C ALA A 108 -45.95 10.06 -52.67
N ALA A 109 -45.48 8.81 -52.65
CA ALA A 109 -45.89 7.77 -53.59
C ALA A 109 -47.39 7.39 -53.43
N ALA A 110 -47.91 7.37 -52.20
CA ALA A 110 -49.30 6.98 -51.94
C ALA A 110 -50.34 8.08 -52.23
N ARG A 111 -49.96 9.36 -52.24
CA ARG A 111 -50.93 10.48 -52.29
C ARG A 111 -51.02 11.22 -53.62
N GLY A 112 -50.22 10.87 -54.63
CA GLY A 112 -50.37 11.31 -56.02
C GLY A 112 -50.33 12.83 -56.27
N SER A 113 -50.09 13.66 -55.25
CA SER A 113 -50.05 15.11 -55.33
C SER A 113 -48.98 15.61 -54.36
N SER A 114 -47.79 15.88 -54.91
CA SER A 114 -46.70 16.48 -54.17
C SER A 114 -47.14 17.86 -53.66
N LEU A 115 -47.05 18.09 -52.35
CA LEU A 115 -47.16 19.43 -51.73
C LEU A 115 -48.56 20.08 -51.70
N SER A 116 -49.60 19.40 -51.22
CA SER A 116 -50.75 20.16 -50.68
C SER A 116 -50.33 20.97 -49.44
N GLY A 117 -50.84 22.19 -49.25
CA GLY A 117 -50.50 23.02 -48.08
C GLY A 117 -50.80 22.35 -46.72
N ALA A 118 -51.75 21.41 -46.70
CA ALA A 118 -52.02 20.56 -45.54
C ALA A 118 -50.90 19.54 -45.28
N THR A 119 -50.34 18.94 -46.33
CA THR A 119 -49.17 18.04 -46.26
C THR A 119 -47.94 18.79 -45.76
N LEU A 120 -47.67 20.01 -46.27
CA LEU A 120 -46.58 20.87 -45.82
C LEU A 120 -46.72 21.27 -44.34
N LYS A 121 -47.93 21.63 -43.89
CA LYS A 121 -48.19 21.99 -42.49
C LYS A 121 -48.01 20.80 -41.54
N ALA A 122 -48.44 19.60 -41.96
CA ALA A 122 -48.23 18.37 -41.21
C ALA A 122 -46.74 17.99 -41.11
N LEU A 123 -46.00 18.12 -42.22
CA LEU A 123 -44.54 17.93 -42.27
C LEU A 123 -43.80 18.94 -41.38
N ASN A 124 -44.22 20.20 -41.35
CA ASN A 124 -43.57 21.23 -40.55
C ASN A 124 -43.79 21.00 -39.04
N ARG A 125 -45.01 20.60 -38.63
CA ARG A 125 -45.28 20.19 -37.24
C ARG A 125 -44.54 18.93 -36.85
N PHE A 126 -44.57 17.90 -37.72
CA PHE A 126 -43.82 16.67 -37.50
C PHE A 126 -42.32 16.97 -37.36
N GLY A 127 -41.75 17.81 -38.23
CA GLY A 127 -40.35 18.23 -38.14
C GLY A 127 -40.02 18.93 -36.81
N GLN A 128 -40.87 19.84 -36.32
CA GLN A 128 -40.64 20.57 -35.06
C GLN A 128 -40.81 19.68 -33.82
N ASP A 129 -41.88 18.89 -33.75
CA ASP A 129 -42.16 17.99 -32.62
C ASP A 129 -41.17 16.82 -32.58
N THR A 130 -40.84 16.25 -33.74
CA THR A 130 -39.84 15.19 -33.84
C THR A 130 -38.45 15.72 -33.51
N ALA A 131 -38.04 16.90 -34.00
CA ALA A 131 -36.73 17.45 -33.67
C ALA A 131 -36.57 17.75 -32.17
N SER A 132 -37.60 18.29 -31.52
CA SER A 132 -37.57 18.61 -30.09
C SER A 132 -37.48 17.35 -29.22
N ASN A 133 -38.31 16.35 -29.52
CA ASN A 133 -38.27 15.06 -28.83
C ASN A 133 -36.96 14.31 -29.11
N GLU A 134 -36.42 14.45 -30.33
CA GLU A 134 -35.21 13.77 -30.74
C GLU A 134 -33.97 14.33 -30.06
N PHE A 135 -33.90 15.66 -29.98
CA PHE A 135 -32.85 16.36 -29.26
C PHE A 135 -32.86 15.97 -27.78
N GLN A 136 -34.03 15.93 -27.15
CA GLN A 136 -34.15 15.48 -25.76
C GLN A 136 -33.71 14.03 -25.56
N ASN A 137 -34.09 13.12 -26.46
CA ASN A 137 -33.69 11.71 -26.40
C ASN A 137 -32.19 11.53 -26.57
N SER A 138 -31.58 12.26 -27.51
CA SER A 138 -30.14 12.25 -27.74
C SER A 138 -29.38 12.83 -26.54
N TYR A 139 -29.85 13.95 -25.99
CA TYR A 139 -29.32 14.53 -24.75
C TYR A 139 -29.36 13.52 -23.59
N ASN A 140 -30.51 12.85 -23.38
CA ASN A 140 -30.66 11.85 -22.33
C ASN A 140 -29.68 10.68 -22.52
N ARG A 141 -29.49 10.19 -23.75
CA ARG A 141 -28.52 9.13 -24.06
C ARG A 141 -27.08 9.59 -23.83
N TRP A 142 -26.72 10.78 -24.30
CA TRP A 142 -25.41 11.38 -24.09
C TRP A 142 -25.10 11.51 -22.60
N ASN A 143 -26.04 12.05 -21.82
CA ASN A 143 -25.87 12.23 -20.38
C ASN A 143 -25.75 10.88 -19.65
N ASN A 144 -26.53 9.88 -20.06
CA ASN A 144 -26.43 8.52 -19.53
C ASN A 144 -25.09 7.86 -19.88
N ASP A 145 -24.61 7.97 -21.11
CA ASP A 145 -23.30 7.43 -21.51
C ASP A 145 -22.17 8.10 -20.74
N MET A 146 -22.20 9.43 -20.64
CA MET A 146 -21.22 10.22 -19.89
C MET A 146 -21.18 9.77 -18.41
N SER A 147 -22.34 9.67 -17.76
CA SER A 147 -22.46 9.18 -16.39
C SER A 147 -21.96 7.73 -16.23
N ASN A 148 -22.31 6.83 -17.15
CA ASN A 148 -21.85 5.44 -17.13
C ASN A 148 -20.33 5.31 -17.33
N ARG A 149 -19.73 6.13 -18.20
CA ARG A 149 -18.28 6.19 -18.40
C ARG A 149 -17.60 6.70 -17.14
N PHE A 150 -18.10 7.79 -16.56
CA PHE A 150 -17.58 8.35 -15.32
C PHE A 150 -17.65 7.34 -14.16
N ASN A 151 -18.79 6.67 -13.97
CA ASN A 151 -18.99 5.69 -12.91
C ASN A 151 -18.05 4.48 -13.05
N ARG A 152 -17.86 3.96 -14.27
CA ARG A 152 -16.92 2.85 -14.52
C ARG A 152 -15.48 3.25 -14.22
N LEU A 153 -15.04 4.41 -14.72
CA LEU A 153 -13.68 4.90 -14.46
C LEU A 153 -13.46 5.16 -12.97
N SER A 154 -14.44 5.78 -12.30
CA SER A 154 -14.40 6.07 -10.86
C SER A 154 -14.37 4.79 -10.03
N GLY A 155 -15.12 3.75 -10.43
CA GLY A 155 -15.07 2.44 -9.78
C GLY A 155 -13.68 1.81 -9.82
N VAL A 156 -13.04 1.80 -10.99
CA VAL A 156 -11.68 1.24 -11.16
C VAL A 156 -10.63 2.10 -10.44
N ALA A 157 -10.74 3.42 -10.52
CA ALA A 157 -9.86 4.33 -9.79
C ALA A 157 -9.98 4.11 -8.26
N GLY A 158 -11.20 3.90 -7.77
CA GLY A 158 -11.48 3.54 -6.38
C GLY A 158 -10.84 2.21 -5.97
N THR A 159 -10.86 1.19 -6.83
CA THR A 159 -10.15 -0.07 -6.57
C THR A 159 -8.64 0.15 -6.41
N GLY A 160 -8.03 0.97 -7.29
CA GLY A 160 -6.60 1.31 -7.19
C GLY A 160 -6.26 2.12 -5.93
N GLN A 161 -7.15 3.01 -5.51
CA GLN A 161 -7.03 3.74 -4.25
C GLN A 161 -7.03 2.77 -3.05
N THR A 162 -7.98 1.82 -3.00
CA THR A 162 -8.05 0.80 -1.93
C THR A 162 -6.81 -0.09 -1.90
N ALA A 163 -6.34 -0.56 -3.07
CA ALA A 163 -5.11 -1.36 -3.16
C ALA A 163 -3.89 -0.59 -2.62
N THR A 164 -3.81 0.72 -2.93
CA THR A 164 -2.75 1.59 -2.42
C THR A 164 -2.84 1.80 -0.90
N GLN A 165 -4.04 1.98 -0.36
CA GLN A 165 -4.27 2.09 1.09
C GLN A 165 -3.88 0.81 1.84
N ASN A 166 -4.22 -0.36 1.29
CA ASN A 166 -3.85 -1.65 1.88
C ASN A 166 -2.33 -1.83 1.94
N ILE A 167 -1.61 -1.53 0.85
CA ILE A 167 -0.14 -1.56 0.83
C ILE A 167 0.46 -0.56 1.82
N ALA A 168 -0.11 0.64 1.93
CA ALA A 168 0.39 1.65 2.86
C ALA A 168 0.25 1.19 4.32
N SER A 169 -0.90 0.63 4.69
CA SER A 169 -1.15 0.06 6.02
C SER A 169 -0.21 -1.10 6.33
N GLN A 170 -0.07 -2.06 5.40
CA GLN A 170 0.89 -3.16 5.56
C GLN A 170 2.33 -2.65 5.68
N GLY A 171 2.71 -1.61 4.92
CA GLY A 171 4.05 -1.02 5.01
C GLY A 171 4.34 -0.40 6.37
N GLN A 172 3.35 0.27 6.97
CA GLN A 172 3.48 0.78 8.34
C GLN A 172 3.66 -0.36 9.36
N GLN A 173 2.88 -1.44 9.24
CA GLN A 173 3.02 -2.60 10.11
C GLN A 173 4.36 -3.31 9.93
N THR A 174 4.81 -3.53 8.70
CA THR A 174 6.12 -4.10 8.38
C THR A 174 7.24 -3.25 8.97
N ALA A 175 7.19 -1.92 8.83
CA ALA A 175 8.18 -1.02 9.40
C ALA A 175 8.21 -1.09 10.95
N GLN A 176 7.04 -1.17 11.59
CA GLN A 176 6.94 -1.32 13.06
C GLN A 176 7.55 -2.64 13.54
N THR A 177 7.17 -3.77 12.93
CA THR A 177 7.70 -5.09 13.28
C THR A 177 9.21 -5.16 13.06
N MET A 178 9.69 -4.67 11.92
CA MET A 178 11.13 -4.62 11.65
C MET A 178 11.88 -3.75 12.65
N GLY A 179 11.33 -2.59 13.00
CA GLY A 179 11.90 -1.69 14.02
C GLY A 179 11.97 -2.35 15.41
N GLN A 180 10.94 -3.09 15.81
CA GLN A 180 10.92 -3.86 17.06
C GLN A 180 11.99 -4.96 17.06
N ASN A 181 12.12 -5.71 15.96
CA ASN A 181 13.13 -6.77 15.83
C ASN A 181 14.56 -6.21 15.88
N VAL A 182 14.82 -5.08 15.20
CA VAL A 182 16.12 -4.40 15.24
C VAL A 182 16.43 -3.90 16.64
N THR A 183 15.45 -3.28 17.32
CA THR A 183 15.63 -2.79 18.70
C THR A 183 15.86 -3.95 19.67
N GLY A 184 15.13 -5.06 19.52
CA GLY A 184 15.30 -6.27 20.32
C GLY A 184 16.69 -6.89 20.13
N ALA A 185 17.16 -7.02 18.88
CA ALA A 185 18.51 -7.49 18.58
C ALA A 185 19.61 -6.53 19.10
N GLY A 186 19.36 -5.22 19.04
CA GLY A 186 20.25 -4.20 19.61
C GLY A 186 20.38 -4.34 21.13
N ASN A 187 19.25 -4.52 21.82
CA ASN A 187 19.22 -4.73 23.27
C ASN A 187 19.91 -6.04 23.68
N ALA A 188 19.78 -7.10 22.88
CA ALA A 188 20.46 -8.38 23.09
C ALA A 188 21.99 -8.28 22.98
N ARG A 189 22.49 -7.53 21.98
CA ARG A 189 23.91 -7.22 21.87
C ARG A 189 24.39 -6.37 23.03
N ALA A 190 23.64 -5.33 23.39
CA ALA A 190 23.98 -4.46 24.52
C ALA A 190 23.99 -5.23 25.86
N SER A 191 23.06 -6.15 26.08
CA SER A 191 23.03 -6.98 27.28
C SER A 191 24.17 -8.00 27.32
N GLY A 192 24.61 -8.53 26.18
CA GLY A 192 25.83 -9.33 26.07
C GLY A 192 27.07 -8.56 26.52
N TYR A 193 27.26 -7.33 26.02
CA TYR A 193 28.36 -6.45 26.45
C TYR A 193 28.28 -6.05 27.92
N ILE A 194 27.09 -5.75 28.44
CA ILE A 194 26.91 -5.39 29.86
C ILE A 194 27.14 -6.60 30.76
N ALA A 195 26.72 -7.81 30.36
CA ALA A 195 27.00 -9.04 31.08
C ALA A 195 28.51 -9.32 31.15
N GLN A 196 29.22 -9.14 30.03
CA GLN A 196 30.69 -9.24 29.96
C GLN A 196 31.39 -8.15 30.79
N GLY A 197 30.87 -6.93 30.78
CA GLY A 197 31.39 -5.82 31.59
C GLY A 197 31.18 -6.01 33.11
N ASN A 198 30.00 -6.52 33.50
CA ASN A 198 29.69 -6.80 34.90
C ASN A 198 30.39 -8.06 35.42
N THR A 199 30.62 -9.09 34.61
CA THR A 199 31.43 -10.24 35.03
C THR A 199 32.89 -9.85 35.20
N VAL A 200 33.49 -9.09 34.28
CA VAL A 200 34.85 -8.58 34.46
C VAL A 200 34.95 -7.65 35.68
N GLY A 201 33.98 -6.75 35.88
CA GLY A 201 33.93 -5.85 37.04
C GLY A 201 33.77 -6.57 38.39
N ASN A 202 32.89 -7.57 38.46
CA ASN A 202 32.68 -8.36 39.68
C ASN A 202 33.83 -9.33 39.94
N THR A 203 34.39 -9.99 38.93
CA THR A 203 35.55 -10.87 39.08
C THR A 203 36.80 -10.06 39.48
N PHE A 204 37.01 -8.88 38.90
CA PHE A 204 38.09 -7.99 39.32
C PHE A 204 37.89 -7.47 40.74
N GLY A 205 36.66 -7.10 41.11
CA GLY A 205 36.31 -6.71 42.49
C GLY A 205 36.49 -7.83 43.52
N SER A 206 36.14 -9.06 43.18
CA SER A 206 36.37 -10.24 44.04
C SER A 206 37.86 -10.59 44.16
N LEU A 207 38.63 -10.49 43.07
CA LEU A 207 40.07 -10.73 43.09
C LEU A 207 40.83 -9.63 43.85
N ALA A 208 40.45 -8.37 43.67
CA ALA A 208 40.99 -7.23 44.41
C ALA A 208 40.60 -7.28 45.90
N GLY A 209 39.40 -7.75 46.23
CA GLY A 209 38.95 -7.97 47.61
C GLY A 209 39.70 -9.11 48.32
N LEU A 210 40.04 -10.19 47.61
CA LEU A 210 40.89 -11.28 48.12
C LEU A 210 42.35 -10.83 48.31
N ALA A 211 42.89 -10.05 47.38
CA ALA A 211 44.23 -9.47 47.50
C ALA A 211 44.32 -8.42 48.62
N GLY A 212 43.27 -7.61 48.81
CA GLY A 212 43.15 -6.65 49.91
C GLY A 212 42.96 -7.32 51.28
N GLY A 213 42.24 -8.45 51.34
CA GLY A 213 42.04 -9.23 52.57
C GLY A 213 43.29 -10.01 53.01
N ALA A 214 44.10 -10.51 52.07
CA ALA A 214 45.37 -11.18 52.37
C ALA A 214 46.43 -10.22 52.94
N GLY A 215 46.35 -8.92 52.64
CA GLY A 215 47.23 -7.88 53.18
C GLY A 215 47.00 -7.53 54.65
N MET A 216 45.87 -7.89 55.25
CA MET A 216 45.52 -7.53 56.64
C MET A 216 45.78 -8.63 57.69
N LEU A 217 46.27 -9.81 57.31
CA LEU A 217 46.54 -10.93 58.24
C LEU A 217 48.01 -11.02 58.71
N GLY A 218 48.86 -10.04 58.35
CA GLY A 218 50.32 -10.14 58.45
C GLY A 218 51.03 -9.33 59.55
N TRP A 219 50.35 -8.68 60.50
CA TRP A 219 51.09 -7.95 61.54
C TRP A 219 50.44 -8.02 62.93
N LYS A 220 50.87 -9.01 63.73
CA LYS A 220 50.77 -8.96 65.20
C LYS A 220 52.15 -8.61 65.76
N PRO A 221 52.34 -7.43 66.38
CA PRO A 221 53.55 -7.17 67.13
C PRO A 221 53.50 -7.97 68.45
N PHE A 222 54.44 -8.89 68.62
CA PHE A 222 54.69 -9.54 69.91
C PHE A 222 55.37 -8.53 70.84
N LYS A 223 54.90 -8.46 72.10
CA LYS A 223 55.63 -7.83 73.21
C LYS A 223 56.73 -8.75 73.70
#